data_AF-A0A839DZF8-F1
#
_entry.id   AF-A0A839DZF8-F1
#
_cell.length_a   1.000
_cell.length_b   1.000
_cell.length_c   1.000
_cell.angle_alpha   90.00
_cell.angle_beta   90.00
_cell.angle_gamma   90.00
#
_symmetry.space_group_name_H-M   'P 1'
#
loop_
_entity.id
_entity.type
_entity.pdbx_description
1 polymer ?
#
loop_
_entity_poly.entity_id
_entity_poly.type
_entity_poly.pdbx_seq_one_letter_code
_entity_poly.pdbx_strand_id
1 'polypeptide(L)'
;MRTALADSRLSVSKENSYNGYRGFSLPPALDTNLLNTDPPEHTRLRSMVSKAFTSRRVEHLRDRVQSIADDLVGAMDSYERVDLMEHLAGPLPITVIRKLLGVPDRGRPNFRAWTDELLAPDPDRPEPRPRCPRLPAPLPRRARGRQADRTG
;
A
#
# COMPACT_ATOMS: atom_id res chain seq x y z
N MET A 1 -4.32 22.85 -11.34
CA MET A 1 -4.28 21.87 -10.23
C MET A 1 -4.06 22.52 -8.86
N ARG A 2 -3.12 23.46 -8.68
CA ARG A 2 -2.87 24.14 -7.37
C ARG A 2 -4.09 24.83 -6.75
N THR A 3 -4.97 25.43 -7.55
CA THR A 3 -6.14 26.19 -7.06
C THR A 3 -7.20 25.31 -6.40
N ALA A 4 -7.31 24.03 -6.80
CA ALA A 4 -8.27 23.09 -6.21
C ALA A 4 -7.90 22.69 -4.77
N LEU A 5 -6.60 22.69 -4.43
CA LEU A 5 -6.09 22.35 -3.08
C LEU A 5 -6.26 23.49 -2.07
N ALA A 6 -6.74 24.66 -2.50
CA ALA A 6 -7.05 25.79 -1.61
C ALA A 6 -8.56 25.88 -1.32
N ASP A 7 -9.40 25.05 -1.94
CA ASP A 7 -10.83 25.00 -1.67
C ASP A 7 -11.09 24.12 -0.44
N SER A 8 -11.67 24.71 0.61
CA SER A 8 -12.10 24.01 1.83
C SER A 8 -13.03 22.82 1.56
N ARG A 9 -13.80 22.83 0.45
CA ARG A 9 -14.65 21.71 0.04
C ARG A 9 -13.87 20.52 -0.50
N LEU A 10 -12.57 20.66 -0.75
CA LEU A 10 -11.67 19.60 -1.20
C LEU A 10 -10.54 19.35 -0.18
N SER A 11 -10.79 19.73 1.07
CA SER A 11 -9.88 19.54 2.20
C SER A 11 -9.57 18.06 2.44
N VAL A 12 -8.29 17.77 2.66
CA VAL A 12 -7.82 16.45 3.15
C VAL A 12 -7.54 16.45 4.65
N SER A 13 -7.61 17.60 5.33
CA SER A 13 -7.60 17.66 6.79
C SER A 13 -8.84 17.01 7.39
N LYS A 14 -8.65 16.19 8.42
CA LYS A 14 -9.73 15.53 9.17
C LYS A 14 -10.68 16.54 9.82
N GLU A 15 -10.17 17.71 10.23
CA GLU A 15 -10.93 18.77 10.88
C GLU A 15 -11.94 19.43 9.92
N ASN A 16 -11.59 19.49 8.63
CA ASN A 16 -12.35 20.19 7.60
C ASN A 16 -12.97 19.23 6.56
N SER A 17 -12.91 17.92 6.81
CA SER A 17 -13.40 16.87 5.92
C SER A 17 -14.95 16.85 5.90
N TYR A 18 -15.51 17.17 4.75
CA TYR A 18 -16.97 17.30 4.54
C TYR A 18 -17.70 15.95 4.36
N ASN A 19 -16.98 14.87 4.07
CA ASN A 19 -17.54 13.54 3.80
C ASN A 19 -17.42 12.58 5.00
N GLY A 20 -16.95 13.08 6.14
CA GLY A 20 -16.71 12.27 7.34
C GLY A 20 -15.50 11.34 7.22
N TYR A 21 -14.67 11.47 6.18
CA TYR A 21 -13.39 10.78 6.08
C TYR A 21 -12.47 11.24 7.22
N ARG A 22 -12.17 10.31 8.12
CA ARG A 22 -11.30 10.54 9.28
C ARG A 22 -9.94 9.84 9.15
N GLY A 23 -9.63 9.32 7.96
CA GLY A 23 -8.34 8.67 7.65
C GLY A 23 -8.01 7.47 8.54
N PHE A 24 -6.75 7.06 8.53
CA PHE A 24 -6.24 6.09 9.50
C PHE A 24 -6.28 6.66 10.92
N SER A 25 -6.63 5.84 11.91
CA SER A 25 -6.57 6.20 13.32
C SER A 25 -5.14 6.05 13.81
N LEU A 26 -4.35 7.11 13.63
CA LEU A 26 -2.96 7.16 14.09
C LEU A 26 -2.91 7.75 15.50
N PRO A 27 -1.92 7.37 16.34
CA PRO A 27 -1.68 8.05 17.60
C PRO A 27 -1.54 9.57 17.40
N PRO A 28 -1.95 10.42 18.36
CA PRO A 28 -1.91 11.88 18.20
C PRO A 28 -0.55 12.43 17.74
N ALA A 29 0.55 11.79 18.13
CA ALA A 29 1.92 12.16 17.73
C ALA A 29 2.22 11.95 16.23
N LEU A 30 1.42 11.15 15.52
CA LEU A 30 1.58 10.81 14.10
C LEU A 30 0.42 11.33 13.24
N ASP A 31 -0.60 11.94 13.84
CA ASP A 31 -1.81 12.36 13.13
C ASP A 31 -1.56 13.58 12.24
N THR A 32 -0.64 14.46 12.64
CA THR A 32 -0.12 15.56 11.79
C THR A 32 0.88 15.02 10.77
N ASN A 33 0.37 14.65 9.60
CA ASN A 33 1.19 14.12 8.51
C ASN A 33 0.69 14.59 7.13
N LEU A 34 1.48 14.29 6.09
CA LEU A 34 1.21 14.70 4.71
C LEU A 34 -0.15 14.24 4.14
N LEU A 35 -0.76 13.20 4.70
CA LEU A 35 -2.04 12.66 4.23
C LEU A 35 -3.25 13.35 4.88
N ASN A 36 -3.05 13.99 6.04
CA ASN A 36 -4.11 14.55 6.88
C ASN A 36 -4.00 16.07 7.05
N THR A 37 -3.28 16.76 6.19
CA THR A 37 -2.98 18.19 6.36
C THR A 37 -3.10 18.93 5.03
N ASP A 38 -3.63 20.15 5.07
CA ASP A 38 -3.78 21.05 3.93
C ASP A 38 -2.66 22.11 3.87
N PRO A 39 -2.52 22.88 2.78
CA PRO A 39 -1.68 24.07 2.78
C PRO A 39 -2.04 25.05 3.93
N PRO A 40 -1.06 25.76 4.51
CA PRO A 40 0.35 25.84 4.11
C PRO A 40 1.23 24.69 4.62
N GLU A 41 0.78 23.96 5.64
CA GLU A 41 1.60 22.98 6.35
C GLU A 41 1.92 21.75 5.48
N HIS A 42 0.96 21.29 4.68
CA HIS A 42 1.20 20.28 3.64
C HIS A 42 2.35 20.69 2.70
N THR A 43 2.37 21.94 2.26
CA THR A 43 3.40 22.45 1.34
C THR A 43 4.78 22.44 2.02
N ARG A 44 4.83 22.83 3.30
CA ARG A 44 6.07 22.81 4.10
C ARG A 44 6.60 21.39 4.25
N LEU A 45 5.76 20.46 4.73
CA LEU A 45 6.12 19.04 4.92
C LEU A 45 6.53 18.38 3.60
N ARG A 46 5.77 18.61 2.53
CA ARG A 46 6.06 18.06 1.20
C ARG A 46 7.40 18.55 0.68
N SER A 47 7.73 19.83 0.88
CA SER A 47 9.01 20.39 0.43
C SER A 47 10.23 19.73 1.08
N MET A 48 10.09 19.25 2.32
CA MET A 48 11.14 18.53 3.04
C MET A 48 11.24 17.08 2.55
N VAL A 49 10.11 16.38 2.46
CA VAL A 49 10.07 14.96 2.10
C VAL A 49 10.40 14.73 0.61
N SER A 50 9.93 15.59 -0.30
CA SER A 50 10.15 15.42 -1.75
C SER A 50 11.64 15.43 -2.14
N LYS A 51 12.52 16.06 -1.36
CA LYS A 51 13.98 16.00 -1.57
C LYS A 51 14.53 14.59 -1.37
N ALA A 52 13.87 13.77 -0.55
CA ALA A 52 14.24 12.38 -0.33
C ALA A 52 13.72 11.43 -1.41
N PHE A 53 12.67 11.81 -2.14
CA PHE A 53 12.00 11.00 -3.17
C PHE A 53 12.08 11.63 -4.56
N THR A 54 13.26 12.14 -4.94
CA THR A 54 13.50 12.62 -6.31
C THR A 54 13.54 11.45 -7.29
N SER A 55 13.24 11.69 -8.58
CA SER A 55 13.27 10.63 -9.60
C SER A 55 14.59 9.86 -9.62
N ARG A 56 15.72 10.56 -9.47
CA ARG A 56 17.04 9.93 -9.37
C ARG A 56 17.16 9.00 -8.16
N ARG A 57 16.68 9.41 -6.98
CA ARG A 57 16.71 8.58 -5.78
C ARG A 57 15.78 7.37 -5.90
N VAL A 58 14.61 7.56 -6.52
CA VAL A 58 13.68 6.46 -6.81
C VAL A 58 14.28 5.47 -7.80
N GLU A 59 15.01 5.93 -8.82
CA GLU A 59 15.70 5.02 -9.74
C GLU A 59 16.77 4.19 -9.01
N HIS A 60 17.53 4.78 -8.09
CA HIS A 60 18.44 4.01 -7.23
C HIS A 60 17.74 3.02 -6.29
N LEU A 61 16.43 3.16 -6.05
CA LEU A 61 15.66 2.16 -5.32
C LEU A 61 15.31 0.95 -6.18
N ARG A 62 15.30 1.06 -7.52
CA ARG A 62 14.99 -0.05 -8.41
C ARG A 62 15.87 -1.27 -8.10
N ASP A 63 17.19 -1.08 -8.10
CA ASP A 63 18.14 -2.18 -7.88
C ASP A 63 17.97 -2.81 -6.48
N ARG A 64 17.70 -1.97 -5.47
CA ARG A 64 17.42 -2.44 -4.10
C ARG A 64 16.12 -3.23 -4.02
N VAL A 65 15.06 -2.76 -4.65
CA VAL A 65 13.76 -3.45 -4.67
C VAL A 65 13.88 -4.77 -5.41
N GLN A 66 14.60 -4.78 -6.55
CA GLN A 66 14.87 -5.99 -7.32
C GLN A 66 15.60 -7.03 -6.48
N SER A 67 16.72 -6.65 -5.85
CA SER A 67 17.47 -7.56 -4.98
C SER A 67 16.63 -8.14 -3.84
N ILE A 68 15.77 -7.33 -3.20
CA ILE A 68 14.87 -7.83 -2.14
C ILE A 68 13.83 -8.80 -2.72
N ALA A 69 13.28 -8.49 -3.90
CA ALA A 69 12.32 -9.37 -4.56
C ALA A 69 12.97 -10.70 -4.96
N ASP A 70 14.20 -10.66 -5.50
CA ASP A 70 14.96 -11.85 -5.87
C ASP A 70 15.26 -12.73 -4.66
N ASP A 71 15.65 -12.14 -3.52
CA ASP A 71 15.87 -12.87 -2.27
C ASP A 71 14.58 -13.54 -1.78
N LEU A 72 13.44 -12.83 -1.84
CA LEU A 72 12.14 -13.37 -1.43
C LEU A 72 11.70 -14.50 -2.35
N VAL A 73 11.89 -14.37 -3.67
CA VAL A 73 11.56 -15.40 -4.64
C VAL A 73 12.49 -16.60 -4.51
N GLY A 74 13.79 -16.39 -4.33
CA GLY A 74 14.75 -17.47 -4.13
C GLY A 74 14.47 -18.31 -2.87
N ALA A 75 13.92 -17.68 -1.82
CA ALA A 75 13.48 -18.40 -0.62
C ALA A 75 12.25 -19.29 -0.87
N MET A 76 11.57 -19.16 -2.01
CA MET A 76 10.38 -19.93 -2.36
C MET A 76 10.69 -21.23 -3.11
N ASP A 77 11.93 -21.44 -3.56
CA ASP A 77 12.31 -22.61 -4.38
C ASP A 77 12.04 -23.96 -3.70
N SER A 78 11.96 -23.99 -2.37
CA SER A 78 11.70 -25.22 -1.59
C SER A 78 10.22 -25.60 -1.49
N TYR A 79 9.30 -24.78 -2.00
CA TYR A 79 7.86 -24.99 -1.83
C TYR A 79 7.21 -25.55 -3.10
N GLU A 80 6.36 -26.57 -2.95
CA GLU A 80 5.52 -27.06 -4.05
C GLU A 80 4.37 -26.08 -4.38
N ARG A 81 3.88 -25.35 -3.36
CA ARG A 81 2.88 -24.29 -3.46
C ARG A 81 3.21 -23.16 -2.50
N VAL A 82 3.03 -21.92 -2.97
CA VAL A 82 3.37 -20.71 -2.22
C VAL A 82 2.20 -19.75 -2.21
N ASP A 83 1.89 -19.21 -1.03
CA ASP A 83 1.05 -18.03 -0.91
C ASP A 83 1.90 -16.76 -1.14
N LEU A 84 1.72 -16.15 -2.31
CA LEU A 84 2.44 -14.93 -2.71
C LEU A 84 2.08 -13.72 -1.84
N MET A 85 0.91 -13.68 -1.21
CA MET A 85 0.55 -12.60 -0.28
C MET A 85 1.42 -12.67 0.97
N GLU A 86 1.59 -13.87 1.50
CA GLU A 86 2.39 -14.11 2.70
C GLU A 86 3.90 -13.96 2.42
N HIS A 87 4.38 -14.50 1.29
CA HIS A 87 5.80 -14.68 1.04
C HIS A 87 6.42 -13.58 0.16
N LEU A 88 5.63 -12.80 -0.60
CA LEU A 88 6.15 -11.74 -1.48
C LEU A 88 5.49 -10.39 -1.24
N ALA A 89 4.18 -10.28 -1.45
CA ALA A 89 3.48 -8.98 -1.48
C ALA A 89 3.42 -8.31 -0.10
N GLY A 90 3.28 -9.09 0.97
CA GLY A 90 3.39 -8.60 2.35
C GLY A 90 4.81 -8.15 2.73
N PRO A 91 5.83 -9.02 2.63
CA PRO A 91 7.17 -8.70 3.12
C PRO A 91 7.95 -7.68 2.26
N LEU A 92 7.72 -7.61 0.94
CA LEU A 92 8.50 -6.76 0.04
C LEU A 92 8.38 -5.25 0.39
N PRO A 93 7.18 -4.63 0.46
CA PRO A 93 7.07 -3.19 0.75
C PRO A 93 7.60 -2.83 2.14
N ILE A 94 7.35 -3.69 3.13
CA ILE A 94 7.79 -3.50 4.52
C ILE A 94 9.32 -3.50 4.59
N THR A 95 9.98 -4.43 3.90
CA THR A 95 11.44 -4.54 3.86
C THR A 95 12.06 -3.33 3.15
N VAL A 96 11.45 -2.86 2.07
CA VAL A 96 11.91 -1.67 1.33
C VAL A 96 11.84 -0.43 2.23
N ILE A 97 10.71 -0.18 2.90
CA ILE A 97 10.50 0.97 3.79
C ILE A 97 11.46 0.90 4.98
N ARG A 98 11.61 -0.27 5.61
CA ARG A 98 12.58 -0.48 6.70
C ARG A 98 13.98 -0.04 6.30
N LYS A 99 14.47 -0.51 5.14
CA LYS A 99 15.80 -0.16 4.63
C LYS A 99 15.90 1.31 4.20
N LEU A 100 14.81 1.95 3.80
CA LEU A 100 14.77 3.39 3.53
C LEU A 100 14.92 4.21 4.81
N LEU A 101 14.33 3.75 5.91
CA LEU A 101 14.40 4.39 7.23
C LEU A 101 15.71 4.10 7.98
N GLY A 102 16.58 3.24 7.43
CA GLY A 102 17.84 2.86 8.07
C GLY A 102 17.67 2.00 9.32
N VAL A 103 16.53 1.33 9.48
CA VAL A 103 16.26 0.49 10.65
C VAL A 103 17.10 -0.79 10.56
N PRO A 104 18.03 -1.03 11.50
CA PRO A 104 18.96 -2.16 11.44
C PRO A 104 18.25 -3.50 11.54
N ASP A 105 18.90 -4.55 11.02
CA ASP A 105 18.33 -5.90 10.97
C ASP A 105 18.15 -6.54 12.36
N ARG A 106 18.90 -6.09 13.36
CA ARG A 106 18.99 -6.69 14.70
C ARG A 106 18.39 -5.78 15.78
N GLY A 107 17.44 -6.31 16.55
CA GLY A 107 17.25 -5.90 17.95
C GLY A 107 15.98 -5.14 18.36
N ARG A 108 14.95 -5.00 17.52
CA ARG A 108 13.66 -4.42 17.93
C ARG A 108 12.49 -5.17 17.26
N PRO A 109 11.30 -5.22 17.89
CA PRO A 109 10.22 -6.14 17.54
C PRO A 109 9.78 -5.96 16.08
N ASN A 110 9.16 -7.01 15.55
CA ASN A 110 8.82 -7.18 14.15
C ASN A 110 8.27 -5.87 13.55
N PHE A 111 9.06 -5.16 12.74
CA PHE A 111 8.69 -3.87 12.14
C PHE A 111 7.33 -3.97 11.42
N ARG A 112 7.03 -5.15 10.88
CA ARG A 112 5.71 -5.53 10.35
C ARG A 112 4.59 -5.45 11.39
N ALA A 113 4.78 -6.03 12.59
CA ALA A 113 3.77 -6.01 13.64
C ALA A 113 3.44 -4.58 14.09
N TRP A 114 4.44 -3.70 14.20
CA TRP A 114 4.20 -2.29 14.49
C TRP A 114 3.47 -1.56 13.36
N THR A 115 3.82 -1.83 12.10
CA THR A 115 3.10 -1.22 10.96
C THR A 115 1.68 -1.74 10.87
N ASP A 116 1.45 -3.01 11.17
CA ASP A 116 0.12 -3.64 11.16
C ASP A 116 -0.74 -3.07 12.29
N GLU A 117 -0.18 -2.88 13.49
CA GLU A 117 -0.85 -2.24 14.62
C GLU A 117 -1.14 -0.76 14.36
N LEU A 118 -0.19 -0.03 13.77
CA LEU A 118 -0.36 1.38 13.43
C LEU A 118 -1.44 1.62 12.37
N LEU A 119 -1.60 0.69 11.43
CA LEU A 119 -2.58 0.76 10.34
C LEU A 119 -3.88 0.02 10.65
N ALA A 120 -4.00 -0.57 11.85
CA ALA A 120 -5.21 -1.24 12.26
C ALA A 120 -6.37 -0.25 12.31
N PRO A 121 -7.58 -0.68 11.90
CA PRO A 121 -8.78 0.11 12.10
C PRO A 121 -8.98 0.41 13.59
N ASP A 122 -9.59 1.56 13.88
CA ASP A 122 -9.96 1.92 15.26
C ASP A 122 -10.83 0.80 15.88
N PRO A 123 -10.40 0.16 16.97
CA PRO A 123 -11.15 -0.93 17.59
C PRO A 123 -12.48 -0.46 18.17
N ASP A 124 -12.58 0.80 18.59
CA ASP A 124 -13.81 1.41 19.10
C ASP A 124 -14.74 1.85 17.96
N ARG A 125 -14.28 1.73 16.71
CA ARG A 125 -15.01 2.18 15.53
C ARG A 125 -14.70 1.33 14.29
N PRO A 126 -15.27 0.11 14.20
CA PRO A 126 -15.01 -0.77 13.08
C PRO A 126 -15.46 -0.13 11.76
N GLU A 127 -14.52 0.01 10.82
CA GLU A 127 -14.81 0.40 9.44
C GLU A 127 -15.92 -0.52 8.87
N PRO A 128 -16.98 0.03 8.25
CA PRO A 128 -17.98 -0.80 7.61
C PRO A 128 -17.29 -1.61 6.53
N ARG A 129 -17.30 -2.95 6.66
CA ARG A 129 -16.69 -3.85 5.68
C ARG A 129 -17.15 -3.42 4.28
N PRO A 130 -16.23 -3.11 3.35
CA PRO A 130 -16.63 -2.78 1.99
C PRO A 130 -17.50 -3.92 1.48
N ARG A 131 -18.73 -3.62 1.10
CA ARG A 131 -19.60 -4.61 0.47
C ARG A 131 -18.88 -5.00 -0.80
N CYS A 132 -18.28 -6.19 -0.80
CA CYS A 132 -17.71 -6.77 -2.01
C CYS A 132 -18.84 -6.73 -3.06
N PRO A 133 -18.71 -5.95 -4.15
CA PRO A 133 -19.70 -5.99 -5.20
C PRO A 133 -19.77 -7.44 -5.65
N ARG A 134 -20.97 -8.03 -5.65
CA ARG A 134 -21.16 -9.40 -6.13
C ARG A 134 -20.47 -9.49 -7.48
N LEU A 135 -19.39 -10.28 -7.56
CA LEU A 135 -18.73 -10.57 -8.81
C LEU A 135 -19.83 -11.06 -9.76
N PRO A 136 -19.94 -10.51 -10.98
CA PRO A 136 -20.88 -11.04 -11.95
C PRO A 136 -20.58 -12.53 -12.13
N ALA A 137 -21.64 -13.33 -12.33
CA ALA A 137 -21.52 -14.77 -12.49
C ALA A 137 -20.41 -15.12 -13.49
N PRO A 138 -19.57 -16.14 -13.20
CA PRO A 138 -18.45 -16.49 -14.07
C PRO A 138 -18.95 -16.67 -15.49
N LEU A 139 -18.24 -16.07 -16.45
CA LEU A 139 -18.56 -16.18 -17.87
C LEU A 139 -18.69 -17.66 -18.25
N PRO A 140 -19.71 -18.04 -19.04
CA PRO A 140 -19.87 -19.42 -19.47
C PRO A 140 -18.60 -19.84 -20.22
N ARG A 141 -17.99 -20.94 -19.78
CA ARG A 141 -16.84 -21.54 -20.44
C ARG A 141 -17.20 -21.72 -21.91
N ARG A 142 -16.46 -21.06 -22.81
CA ARG A 142 -16.61 -21.30 -24.26
C ARG A 142 -16.47 -22.80 -24.48
N ALA A 143 -17.55 -23.43 -24.92
CA ALA A 143 -17.54 -24.82 -25.32
C ALA A 143 -16.44 -24.97 -26.39
N ARG A 144 -15.49 -25.90 -26.15
CA ARG A 144 -14.54 -26.31 -27.20
C ARG A 144 -15.39 -26.75 -28.39
N GLY A 145 -15.21 -26.08 -29.52
CA GLY A 145 -15.88 -26.41 -30.76
C GLY A 145 -15.65 -27.89 -31.07
N ARG A 146 -16.75 -28.63 -31.22
CA ARG A 146 -16.77 -29.91 -31.92
C ARG A 146 -16.70 -29.60 -33.42
N GLN A 147 -15.59 -29.93 -34.05
CA GLN A 147 -15.51 -30.20 -35.48
C GLN A 147 -14.87 -31.61 -35.56
N ALA A 148 -15.67 -32.66 -35.38
CA ALA A 148 -16.37 -33.39 -36.44
C ALA A 148 -15.38 -34.18 -37.30
N ASP A 149 -15.30 -35.47 -36.99
CA ASP A 149 -14.94 -36.53 -37.93
C ASP A 149 -15.64 -36.32 -39.26
N ARG A 150 -14.85 -36.31 -40.34
CA ARG A 150 -15.29 -36.77 -41.66
C ARG A 150 -14.20 -37.65 -42.25
N THR A 151 -14.43 -38.94 -42.12
CA THR A 151 -14.01 -39.99 -43.05
C THR A 151 -14.48 -39.63 -44.47
N GLY A 152 -13.62 -39.83 -45.47
CA GLY A 152 -13.90 -39.65 -46.89
C GLY A 152 -12.62 -39.50 -47.68
#